data_AF-A0A1S8JKM0-F1
#
_entry.id   AF-A0A1S8JKM0-F1
#
_cell.length_a   1.000
_cell.length_b   1.000
_cell.length_c   1.000
_cell.angle_alpha   90.00
_cell.angle_beta   90.00
_cell.angle_gamma   90.00
#
_symmetry.space_group_name_H-M   'P 1'
#
loop_
_entity.id
_entity.type
_entity.pdbx_description
1 polymer ?
#
loop_
_entity_poly.entity_id
_entity_poly.type
_entity_poly.pdbx_seq_one_letter_code
_entity_poly.pdbx_strand_id
1 'polypeptide(L)'
;FFKGGSVVPNQALFDCTLQNYQIVDQETRQAVEVTKRFVNSVLLGNPSHLVLTGKQGTGKSHLAMAAAWEVLKRSNYDKKILF
;
A
#
# COMPACT_ATOMS: atom_id res chain seq x y z
N PHE A 1 -6.76 -2.52 -15.94
CA PHE A 1 -5.54 -3.30 -16.22
C PHE A 1 -5.34 -4.51 -15.29
N PHE A 2 -5.79 -4.50 -14.01
CA PHE A 2 -5.46 -5.57 -13.04
C PHE A 2 -6.55 -6.63 -12.72
N LYS A 3 -7.81 -6.45 -13.15
CA LYS A 3 -8.93 -7.33 -12.76
C LYS A 3 -9.01 -8.70 -13.47
N GLY A 4 -8.03 -9.05 -14.31
CA GLY A 4 -8.04 -10.29 -15.12
C GLY A 4 -6.96 -11.33 -14.79
N GLY A 5 -6.08 -11.07 -13.81
CA GLY A 5 -4.97 -11.96 -13.47
C GLY A 5 -5.34 -12.98 -12.38
N SER A 6 -5.10 -14.27 -12.64
CA SER A 6 -5.43 -15.41 -11.75
C SER A 6 -4.63 -15.46 -10.43
N VAL A 7 -3.73 -14.50 -10.17
CA VAL A 7 -2.79 -14.53 -9.03
C VAL A 7 -3.33 -13.78 -7.80
N VAL A 8 -4.29 -12.87 -7.99
CA VAL A 8 -4.91 -12.14 -6.87
C VAL A 8 -6.32 -12.68 -6.63
N PRO A 9 -6.53 -13.55 -5.63
CA PRO A 9 -7.83 -14.21 -5.42
C PRO A 9 -8.92 -13.23 -4.97
N ASN A 10 -8.54 -12.09 -4.39
CA ASN A 10 -9.47 -11.07 -3.94
C ASN A 10 -9.31 -9.77 -4.75
N GLN A 11 -10.19 -9.58 -5.74
CA GLN A 11 -10.16 -8.37 -6.58
C GLN A 11 -10.46 -7.08 -5.79
N ALA A 12 -11.11 -7.17 -4.62
CA ALA A 12 -11.37 -6.00 -3.78
C ALA A 12 -10.06 -5.38 -3.24
N LEU A 13 -8.94 -6.12 -3.27
CA LEU A 13 -7.63 -5.56 -2.95
C LEU A 13 -7.31 -4.36 -3.83
N PHE A 14 -7.67 -4.36 -5.11
CA PHE A 14 -7.37 -3.25 -6.01
C PHE A 14 -8.09 -1.95 -5.66
N ASP A 15 -9.14 -2.02 -4.84
CA ASP A 15 -9.89 -0.85 -4.38
C ASP A 15 -9.35 -0.31 -3.03
N CYS A 16 -8.36 -0.96 -2.43
CA CYS A 16 -7.72 -0.53 -1.17
C CYS A 16 -6.82 0.71 -1.38
N THR A 17 -7.12 1.79 -0.67
CA THR A 17 -6.37 3.06 -0.68
C THR A 17 -6.04 3.52 0.74
N LEU A 18 -5.17 4.53 0.89
CA LEU A 18 -4.91 5.11 2.22
C LEU A 18 -6.15 5.83 2.77
N GLN A 19 -7.02 6.34 1.88
CA GLN A 19 -8.21 7.10 2.26
C GLN A 19 -9.32 6.20 2.82
N ASN A 20 -9.45 4.96 2.33
CA ASN A 20 -10.45 3.99 2.80
C ASN A 20 -9.88 2.98 3.82
N TYR A 21 -8.65 3.15 4.28
CA TYR A 21 -8.08 2.35 5.35
C TYR A 21 -8.67 2.77 6.71
N GLN A 22 -9.16 1.81 7.49
CA GLN A 22 -9.73 2.08 8.80
C GLN A 22 -8.64 2.11 9.88
N ILE A 23 -8.52 3.23 10.58
CA ILE A 23 -7.67 3.38 11.76
C ILE A 23 -8.52 3.07 12.99
N VAL A 24 -8.23 1.96 13.65
CA VAL A 24 -9.01 1.45 14.79
C VAL A 24 -8.26 1.54 16.11
N ASP A 25 -6.93 1.69 16.06
CA ASP A 25 -6.06 1.73 17.22
C ASP A 25 -4.76 2.50 16.91
N GLN A 26 -3.85 2.57 17.89
CA GLN A 26 -2.58 3.24 17.73
C GLN A 26 -1.62 2.49 16.79
N GLU A 27 -1.69 1.16 16.76
CA GLU A 27 -0.85 0.30 15.90
C GLU A 27 -1.16 0.56 14.42
N THR A 28 -2.43 0.51 14.04
CA THR A 28 -2.93 0.80 12.70
C THR A 28 -2.64 2.25 12.28
N ARG A 29 -2.73 3.21 13.21
CA ARG A 29 -2.30 4.59 12.95
C ARG A 29 -0.82 4.68 12.63
N GLN A 30 0.03 4.03 13.42
CA GLN A 30 1.47 4.00 13.17
C GLN A 30 1.79 3.31 11.84
N ALA A 31 1.12 2.21 11.51
CA ALA A 31 1.30 1.50 10.25
C ALA A 31 0.99 2.41 9.04
N VAL A 32 -0.07 3.21 9.11
CA VAL A 32 -0.40 4.22 8.07
C VAL A 32 0.72 5.26 7.94
N GLU A 33 1.21 5.80 9.05
CA GLU A 33 2.27 6.82 9.03
C GLU A 33 3.61 6.28 8.49
N VAL A 34 4.00 5.07 8.90
CA VAL A 34 5.18 4.39 8.35
C VAL A 34 5.01 4.14 6.84
N THR A 35 3.82 3.73 6.41
CA THR A 35 3.50 3.54 4.99
C THR A 35 3.64 4.84 4.20
N LYS A 36 3.12 5.97 4.70
CA LYS A 36 3.28 7.29 4.06
C LYS A 36 4.75 7.70 3.96
N ARG A 37 5.55 7.48 5.02
CA ARG A 37 6.99 7.76 5.02
C ARG A 37 7.72 6.94 3.98
N PHE A 38 7.40 5.66 3.87
CA PHE A 38 7.95 4.78 2.82
C PHE A 38 7.62 5.31 1.42
N VAL A 39 6.36 5.63 1.14
CA VAL A 39 5.94 6.20 -0.16
C VAL A 39 6.74 7.46 -0.49
N ASN A 40 6.89 8.38 0.48
CA ASN A 40 7.68 9.59 0.27
C ASN A 40 9.15 9.27 -0.05
N SER A 41 9.75 8.32 0.66
CA SER A 41 11.13 7.90 0.43
C SER A 41 11.33 7.33 -0.98
N VAL A 42 10.40 6.49 -1.44
CA VAL A 42 10.41 5.93 -2.81
C VAL A 42 10.25 7.01 -3.88
N LEU A 43 9.37 7.98 -3.66
CA LEU A 43 9.16 9.10 -4.59
C LEU A 43 10.39 10.01 -4.71
N LEU A 44 11.16 10.16 -3.62
CA LEU A 44 12.43 10.87 -3.61
C LEU A 44 13.59 10.08 -4.25
N GLY A 45 13.36 8.82 -4.65
CA GLY A 45 14.38 7.97 -5.28
C GLY A 45 15.31 7.28 -4.29
N ASN A 46 15.01 7.31 -2.99
CA ASN A 46 15.81 6.63 -1.98
C ASN A 46 15.54 5.12 -1.99
N PRO A 47 16.57 4.26 -1.83
CA PRO A 47 16.35 2.84 -1.58
C PRO A 47 15.70 2.66 -0.22
N SER A 48 14.44 2.24 -0.21
CA SER A 48 13.64 2.07 1.01
C SER A 48 12.87 0.76 0.95
N HIS A 49 12.67 0.15 2.11
CA HIS A 49 11.94 -1.11 2.27
C HIS A 49 10.85 -0.94 3.33
N LEU A 50 9.69 -1.53 3.08
CA LEU A 50 8.57 -1.57 4.02
C LEU A 50 8.27 -3.01 4.37
N VAL A 51 8.23 -3.31 5.67
CA VAL A 51 7.78 -4.61 6.19
C VAL A 51 6.55 -4.36 7.05
N LEU A 52 5.43 -4.99 6.68
CA LEU A 52 4.18 -4.93 7.42
C LEU A 52 4.00 -6.24 8.19
N THR A 53 4.01 -6.18 9.52
CA THR A 53 3.81 -7.32 10.40
C THR A 53 2.51 -7.18 11.19
N GLY A 54 2.07 -8.26 11.84
CA GLY A 54 0.83 -8.28 12.64
C GLY A 54 -0.08 -9.47 12.32
N LYS A 55 -1.10 -9.66 13.15
CA LYS A 55 -2.05 -10.78 13.07
C LYS A 55 -2.81 -10.83 11.73
N GLN A 56 -3.38 -11.98 11.38
CA GLN A 56 -4.24 -12.07 10.20
C GLN A 56 -5.42 -11.09 10.31
N GLY A 57 -5.84 -10.49 9.19
CA GLY A 57 -6.97 -9.56 9.17
C GLY A 57 -6.67 -8.11 9.58
N THR A 58 -5.44 -7.78 9.99
CA THR A 58 -5.07 -6.43 10.46
C THR A 58 -4.82 -5.40 9.34
N GLY A 59 -5.18 -5.71 8.09
CA GLY A 59 -5.06 -4.74 6.98
C GLY A 59 -3.68 -4.62 6.31
N LYS A 60 -2.75 -5.55 6.54
CA LYS A 60 -1.42 -5.54 5.89
C LYS A 60 -1.47 -5.47 4.35
N SER A 61 -2.25 -6.35 3.72
CA SER A 61 -2.41 -6.34 2.26
C SER A 61 -3.08 -5.07 1.74
N HIS A 62 -3.98 -4.48 2.53
CA HIS A 62 -4.60 -3.19 2.22
C HIS A 62 -3.54 -2.09 2.18
N LEU A 63 -2.72 -1.97 3.24
CA LEU A 63 -1.67 -0.95 3.29
C LEU A 63 -0.63 -1.12 2.19
N ALA A 64 -0.25 -2.36 1.85
CA ALA A 64 0.67 -2.63 0.77
C ALA A 64 0.10 -2.17 -0.60
N MET A 65 -1.17 -2.46 -0.88
CA MET A 65 -1.81 -1.97 -2.12
C MET A 65 -2.02 -0.46 -2.10
N ALA A 66 -2.40 0.10 -0.96
CA ALA A 66 -2.54 1.54 -0.80
C ALA A 66 -1.21 2.27 -1.06
N ALA A 67 -0.09 1.73 -0.57
CA ALA A 67 1.24 2.26 -0.87
C ALA A 67 1.55 2.21 -2.37
N ALA A 68 1.21 1.11 -3.04
CA ALA A 68 1.38 0.97 -4.48
C ALA A 68 0.59 2.04 -5.25
N TRP A 69 -0.69 2.23 -4.92
CA TRP A 69 -1.51 3.26 -5.52
C TRP A 69 -0.96 4.66 -5.31
N GLU A 70 -0.49 4.98 -4.11
CA GLU A 70 0.08 6.28 -3.79
C GLU A 70 1.35 6.55 -4.59
N VAL A 71 2.26 5.57 -4.69
CA VAL A 71 3.46 5.69 -5.52
C VAL A 71 3.11 5.87 -6.99
N LEU A 72 2.18 5.08 -7.54
CA LEU A 72 1.73 5.22 -8.94
C LEU A 72 1.13 6.60 -9.20
N LYS A 73 0.14 7.01 -8.42
CA LYS A 73 -0.58 8.28 -8.62
C LYS A 73 0.35 9.48 -8.46
N ARG A 74 1.16 9.50 -7.40
CA ARG A 74 2.03 10.66 -7.09
C ARG A 74 3.28 10.73 -7.95
N SER A 75 3.69 9.63 -8.58
CA SER A 75 4.71 9.65 -9.64
C SER A 75 4.13 9.93 -11.03
N ASN A 76 2.83 10.26 -11.14
CA ASN A 76 2.15 10.38 -12.43
C ASN A 76 2.36 9.15 -13.32
N TYR A 77 2.30 7.96 -12.72
CA TYR A 77 2.48 6.65 -13.36
C TYR A 77 3.85 6.42 -14.02
N ASP A 78 4.87 7.23 -13.71
CA ASP A 78 6.24 7.03 -14.18
C ASP A 78 6.90 5.80 -13.52
N LYS A 79 6.63 5.56 -12.23
CA LYS A 79 7.14 4.39 -11.52
C LYS A 79 6.32 3.16 -11.84
N LYS A 80 7.00 2.01 -12.00
CA LYS A 80 6.37 0.71 -12.21
C LYS A 80 6.33 -0.07 -10.90
N ILE A 81 5.18 -0.70 -10.62
CA ILE A 81 4.98 -1.49 -9.40
C ILE A 81 4.44 -2.86 -9.78
N LEU A 82 4.94 -3.88 -9.08
CA LEU A 82 4.40 -5.23 -9.09
C LEU A 82 3.81 -5.51 -7.70
N PHE A 83 2.59 -6.04 -7.66
CA PHE A 83 1.89 -6.45 -6.45
C PHE A 83 1.40 -7.89 -6.62
#